data_AF-A0A5E4TAV3-F1
#
_entry.id   AF-A0A5E4TAV3-F1
#
_cell.length_a   1.000
_cell.length_b   1.000
_cell.length_c   1.000
_cell.angle_alpha   90.00
_cell.angle_beta   90.00
_cell.angle_gamma   90.00
#
_symmetry.space_group_name_H-M   'P 1'
#
loop_
_entity.id
_entity.type
_entity.pdbx_description
1 polymer ?
#
loop_
_entity_poly.entity_id
_entity_poly.type
_entity_poly.pdbx_seq_one_letter_code
_entity_poly.pdbx_strand_id
1 'polypeptide(L)'
;MNKVLWRIALVVACTTGLLATSGVARAQDGAITAIDGGQNPRLNGADVAYLINQRYANTPAKCFVRSPVQECSGVLLRTAPAGAAGDRFWRISPAEIAAGRAELSYARADLSAVNPPASVGFVLADRPTAAGNNQGYQLVCGSLAQDQGLAPCPEGGNTVGVSPWDANSPASLAVQAIYYDAGRGGQLAQALNYQKQYYDSTRQWVPVLRAFLANAAAGVALGFDERDQLDWGYAVVRNLEARYADTRMTCDGGSAGYDCAGVLIRATGFGGTFRSWNPSPNSVLRDGVSFSYVRSDMSSVVIGNAGVIMHELNYPSAYKLRWRCAFPQNAGTSARANSCNVGGEMRLCDALGITTAAQWRARYNSNSNIACGLGPSAAQFAVFADLRRQLFSGHNEIIIGAWPQNIPEQLPLQAFFYPGDAQRPGAQFIQQDYMSTTGRFMPIVRVRFSNPPGSIFTYSPDDQTGAMRPGALLAVPTGGDSD
;
A
#
# COMPACT_ATOMS: atom_id res chain seq x y z
N MET A 1 26.58 -67.30 -40.15
CA MET A 1 27.94 -67.60 -40.65
C MET A 1 28.37 -66.47 -41.58
N ASN A 2 29.26 -65.61 -41.10
CA ASN A 2 30.38 -64.93 -41.81
C ASN A 2 30.74 -63.63 -41.09
N LYS A 3 31.84 -63.72 -40.32
CA LYS A 3 32.67 -62.61 -39.86
C LYS A 3 33.61 -62.20 -40.99
N VAL A 4 34.02 -60.93 -41.07
CA VAL A 4 35.40 -60.39 -41.30
C VAL A 4 35.31 -58.86 -41.03
N LEU A 5 35.78 -58.31 -39.90
CA LEU A 5 37.09 -57.65 -39.64
C LEU A 5 37.45 -56.56 -40.69
N TRP A 6 37.77 -55.31 -40.34
CA TRP A 6 39.09 -54.88 -39.84
C TRP A 6 39.04 -53.47 -39.20
N ARG A 7 39.98 -53.25 -38.26
CA ARG A 7 40.31 -51.99 -37.57
C ARG A 7 41.10 -51.04 -38.50
N ILE A 8 41.13 -49.73 -38.17
CA ILE A 8 42.35 -48.93 -37.92
C ILE A 8 41.98 -47.51 -37.48
N ALA A 9 42.71 -47.01 -36.49
CA ALA A 9 42.66 -45.68 -35.88
C ALA A 9 43.49 -44.66 -36.69
N LEU A 10 43.21 -43.35 -36.58
CA LEU A 10 44.10 -42.38 -35.89
C LEU A 10 43.52 -40.95 -35.94
N VAL A 11 43.77 -40.27 -34.82
CA VAL A 11 43.56 -38.87 -34.43
C VAL A 11 44.36 -37.88 -35.30
N VAL A 12 43.78 -36.72 -35.64
CA VAL A 12 44.45 -35.40 -35.57
C VAL A 12 43.40 -34.30 -35.30
N ALA A 13 43.62 -33.54 -34.23
CA ALA A 13 42.92 -32.29 -33.91
C ALA A 13 43.64 -31.10 -34.54
N CYS A 14 42.91 -30.07 -35.00
CA CYS A 14 43.20 -28.67 -34.64
C CYS A 14 42.10 -27.72 -35.13
N THR A 15 41.67 -26.88 -34.19
CA THR A 15 40.79 -25.70 -34.25
C THR A 15 41.28 -24.65 -35.27
N THR A 16 40.45 -23.92 -36.00
CA THR A 16 39.69 -22.72 -35.56
C THR A 16 38.98 -22.11 -36.78
N GLY A 17 37.82 -21.46 -36.58
CA GLY A 17 37.21 -20.58 -37.59
C GLY A 17 35.69 -20.45 -37.48
N LEU A 18 35.22 -19.54 -36.64
CA LEU A 18 33.81 -19.12 -36.55
C LEU A 18 33.31 -18.54 -37.89
N LEU A 19 32.10 -18.93 -38.31
CA LEU A 19 31.22 -18.08 -39.11
C LEU A 19 29.77 -18.26 -38.62
N ALA A 20 29.17 -17.12 -38.28
CA ALA A 20 27.85 -16.97 -37.68
C ALA A 20 26.72 -17.33 -38.65
N THR A 21 25.66 -17.93 -38.13
CA THR A 21 24.34 -17.94 -38.77
C THR A 21 23.30 -17.40 -37.79
N SER A 22 22.51 -16.48 -38.33
CA SER A 22 21.43 -15.72 -37.70
C SER A 22 20.26 -16.61 -37.28
N GLY A 23 19.96 -16.63 -35.98
CA GLY A 23 18.76 -17.26 -35.42
C GLY A 23 17.64 -16.23 -35.21
N VAL A 24 16.49 -16.51 -35.81
CA VAL A 24 15.21 -15.83 -35.57
C VAL A 24 14.75 -16.16 -34.14
N ALA A 25 14.67 -15.17 -33.26
CA ALA A 25 14.19 -15.34 -31.89
C ALA A 25 12.66 -15.29 -31.84
N ARG A 26 12.07 -16.44 -31.52
CA ARG A 26 10.67 -16.63 -31.16
C ARG A 26 10.48 -16.18 -29.70
N ALA A 27 9.40 -15.46 -29.43
CA ALA A 27 9.02 -14.97 -28.11
C ALA A 27 9.03 -16.08 -27.05
N GLN A 28 9.68 -15.80 -25.91
CA GLN A 28 9.56 -16.59 -24.69
C GLN A 28 8.85 -15.74 -23.63
N ASP A 29 7.63 -16.17 -23.32
CA ASP A 29 6.98 -15.93 -22.05
C ASP A 29 7.82 -16.48 -20.90
N GLY A 30 7.76 -15.82 -19.74
CA GLY A 30 8.13 -16.39 -18.45
C GLY A 30 9.41 -15.85 -17.84
N ALA A 31 9.36 -14.65 -17.26
CA ALA A 31 10.28 -14.29 -16.18
C ALA A 31 9.74 -14.88 -14.86
N ILE A 32 10.04 -16.15 -14.62
CA ILE A 32 10.01 -16.72 -13.27
C ILE A 32 11.21 -16.11 -12.54
N THR A 33 10.94 -15.16 -11.65
CA THR A 33 11.94 -14.67 -10.69
C THR A 33 12.46 -15.85 -9.87
N ALA A 34 13.79 -15.94 -9.77
CA ALA A 34 14.49 -16.93 -8.98
C ALA A 34 13.91 -16.99 -7.55
N ILE A 35 13.45 -18.17 -7.17
CA ILE A 35 13.02 -18.48 -5.82
C ILE A 35 14.30 -18.69 -5.02
N ASP A 36 14.54 -17.80 -4.05
CA ASP A 36 15.59 -17.96 -3.05
C ASP A 36 15.30 -19.27 -2.28
N GLY A 37 16.23 -20.23 -2.39
CA GLY A 37 16.07 -21.56 -1.82
C GLY A 37 16.24 -21.51 -0.30
N GLY A 38 15.14 -21.62 0.45
CA GLY A 38 15.22 -21.83 1.91
C GLY A 38 14.04 -21.33 2.75
N GLN A 39 12.99 -20.76 2.17
CA GLN A 39 11.80 -20.35 2.91
C GLN A 39 10.56 -20.96 2.24
N ASN A 40 9.73 -21.68 2.99
CA ASN A 40 8.39 -22.04 2.54
C ASN A 40 7.69 -20.77 2.05
N PRO A 41 7.12 -20.73 0.84
CA PRO A 41 6.44 -19.54 0.35
C PRO A 41 5.32 -19.19 1.33
N ARG A 42 5.45 -18.04 1.98
CA ARG A 42 4.41 -17.53 2.87
C ARG A 42 3.18 -17.20 2.02
N LEU A 43 2.04 -17.74 2.43
CA LEU A 43 0.76 -17.44 1.83
C LEU A 43 0.51 -15.93 1.86
N ASN A 44 -0.09 -15.39 0.79
CA ASN A 44 -0.53 -14.00 0.80
C ASN A 44 -1.70 -13.83 1.82
N GLY A 45 -2.00 -12.58 2.18
CA GLY A 45 -3.03 -12.32 3.19
C GLY A 45 -4.45 -12.74 2.78
N ALA A 46 -4.77 -12.76 1.49
CA ALA A 46 -6.08 -13.23 0.99
C ALA A 46 -6.23 -14.75 1.16
N ASP A 47 -5.18 -15.52 0.85
CA ASP A 47 -5.14 -16.97 1.06
C ASP A 47 -5.21 -17.30 2.56
N VAL A 48 -4.50 -16.53 3.40
CA VAL A 48 -4.60 -16.66 4.86
C VAL A 48 -6.03 -16.43 5.34
N ALA A 49 -6.69 -15.36 4.89
CA ALA A 49 -8.08 -15.08 5.24
C ALA A 49 -9.02 -16.22 4.79
N TYR A 50 -8.85 -16.71 3.55
CA TYR A 50 -9.62 -17.83 3.01
C TYR A 50 -9.47 -19.09 3.86
N LEU A 51 -8.25 -19.49 4.20
CA LEU A 51 -7.99 -20.68 5.02
C LEU A 51 -8.56 -20.55 6.43
N ILE A 52 -8.45 -19.37 7.07
CA ILE A 52 -9.03 -19.16 8.40
C ILE A 52 -10.57 -19.27 8.34
N ASN A 53 -11.22 -18.66 7.34
CA ASN A 53 -12.67 -18.77 7.17
C ASN A 53 -13.12 -20.20 6.84
N GLN A 54 -12.33 -20.95 6.06
CA GLN A 54 -12.60 -22.36 5.78
C GLN A 54 -12.55 -23.20 7.08
N ARG A 55 -11.54 -22.97 7.94
CA ARG A 55 -11.45 -23.66 9.23
C ARG A 55 -12.60 -23.28 10.16
N TYR A 56 -13.06 -22.03 10.15
CA TYR A 56 -14.24 -21.60 10.90
C TYR A 56 -15.51 -22.37 10.50
N ALA A 57 -15.73 -22.52 9.19
CA ALA A 57 -16.89 -23.21 8.62
C ALA A 57 -16.83 -24.73 8.76
N ASN A 58 -15.63 -25.31 8.83
CA ASN A 58 -15.44 -26.75 8.97
C ASN A 58 -15.82 -27.22 10.38
N THR A 59 -16.87 -28.03 10.50
CA THR A 59 -17.45 -28.47 11.78
C THR A 59 -17.40 -30.00 11.96
N PRO A 60 -16.21 -30.64 11.86
CA PRO A 60 -16.12 -32.07 12.04
C PRO A 60 -16.38 -32.45 13.50
N ALA A 61 -16.99 -33.61 13.73
CA ALA A 61 -17.15 -34.14 15.09
C ALA A 61 -15.82 -34.59 15.73
N LYS A 62 -14.76 -34.79 14.93
CA LYS A 62 -13.40 -35.17 15.38
C LYS A 62 -12.35 -34.84 14.32
N CYS A 63 -11.12 -34.57 14.76
CA CYS A 63 -9.97 -34.47 13.86
C CYS A 63 -9.36 -35.84 13.50
N PHE A 64 -8.44 -35.84 12.55
CA PHE A 64 -7.65 -37.03 12.22
C PHE A 64 -6.92 -37.55 13.48
N VAL A 65 -6.77 -38.87 13.63
CA VAL A 65 -6.11 -39.53 14.78
C VAL A 65 -6.77 -39.36 16.17
N ARG A 66 -8.10 -39.24 16.27
CA ARG A 66 -8.83 -39.05 17.56
C ARG A 66 -8.33 -37.81 18.36
N SER A 67 -7.70 -36.86 17.70
CA SER A 67 -7.30 -35.59 18.29
C SER A 67 -8.50 -34.70 18.62
N PRO A 68 -8.35 -33.76 19.59
CA PRO A 68 -9.33 -32.72 19.85
C PRO A 68 -9.69 -31.93 18.58
N VAL A 69 -10.95 -31.52 18.45
CA VAL A 69 -11.45 -30.81 17.25
C VAL A 69 -10.72 -29.49 16.98
N GLN A 70 -10.16 -28.88 18.02
CA GLN A 70 -9.39 -27.64 17.95
C GLN A 70 -8.06 -27.80 17.20
N GLU A 71 -7.61 -29.04 16.94
CA GLU A 71 -6.40 -29.29 16.16
C GLU A 71 -6.60 -29.06 14.66
N CYS A 72 -7.82 -29.15 14.14
CA CYS A 72 -8.07 -29.07 12.70
C CYS A 72 -9.27 -28.21 12.29
N SER A 73 -10.00 -27.65 13.26
CA SER A 73 -11.23 -26.90 13.04
C SER A 73 -11.35 -25.72 14.00
N GLY A 74 -12.05 -24.68 13.54
CA GLY A 74 -12.27 -23.45 14.26
C GLY A 74 -11.11 -22.46 14.14
N VAL A 75 -11.26 -21.32 14.82
CA VAL A 75 -10.34 -20.19 14.79
C VAL A 75 -9.98 -19.83 16.22
N LEU A 76 -8.67 -19.77 16.50
CA LEU A 76 -8.14 -19.39 17.79
C LEU A 76 -7.84 -17.88 17.78
N LEU A 77 -8.66 -17.12 18.48
CA LEU A 77 -8.59 -15.67 18.56
C LEU A 77 -8.04 -15.26 19.92
N ARG A 78 -7.08 -14.34 19.93
CA ARG A 78 -6.51 -13.83 21.17
C ARG A 78 -6.31 -12.33 21.10
N THR A 79 -6.58 -11.68 22.22
CA THR A 79 -6.29 -10.26 22.44
C THR A 79 -5.10 -10.12 23.36
N ALA A 80 -4.45 -8.97 23.37
CA ALA A 80 -3.37 -8.71 24.31
C ALA A 80 -3.92 -8.86 25.76
N PRO A 81 -3.29 -9.67 26.64
CA PRO A 81 -3.83 -9.90 27.98
C PRO A 81 -3.80 -8.62 28.81
N ALA A 82 -4.81 -8.43 29.66
CA ALA A 82 -4.86 -7.33 30.62
C ALA A 82 -3.77 -7.50 31.70
N GLY A 83 -3.17 -6.40 32.17
CA GLY A 83 -2.19 -6.41 33.27
C GLY A 83 -0.79 -6.95 32.94
N ALA A 84 -0.52 -7.37 31.70
CA ALA A 84 0.84 -7.71 31.26
C ALA A 84 1.65 -6.45 30.91
N ALA A 85 2.96 -6.45 31.19
CA ALA A 85 3.82 -5.29 30.98
C ALA A 85 4.07 -5.01 29.47
N GLY A 86 4.03 -3.72 29.10
CA GLY A 86 4.32 -3.23 27.74
C GLY A 86 3.16 -3.35 26.75
N ASP A 87 3.33 -2.80 25.54
CA ASP A 87 2.23 -2.58 24.57
C ASP A 87 2.12 -3.64 23.46
N ARG A 88 2.92 -4.72 23.53
CA ARG A 88 2.98 -5.77 22.49
C ARG A 88 1.81 -6.74 22.61
N PHE A 89 1.23 -7.15 21.48
CA PHE A 89 0.06 -8.03 21.49
C PHE A 89 0.36 -9.49 21.88
N TRP A 90 1.59 -9.95 21.66
CA TRP A 90 2.03 -11.32 21.96
C TRP A 90 2.60 -11.47 23.39
N ARG A 91 2.34 -10.52 24.28
CA ARG A 91 2.75 -10.63 25.69
C ARG A 91 1.97 -11.75 26.40
N ILE A 92 2.56 -12.29 27.46
CA ILE A 92 1.92 -13.25 28.38
C ILE A 92 1.92 -12.64 29.78
N SER A 93 0.80 -12.78 30.49
CA SER A 93 0.68 -12.29 31.87
C SER A 93 1.37 -13.23 32.88
N PRO A 94 1.80 -12.73 34.05
CA PRO A 94 2.32 -13.58 35.12
C PRO A 94 1.34 -14.69 35.56
N ALA A 95 0.03 -14.41 35.52
CA ALA A 95 -1.01 -15.38 35.85
C ALA A 95 -1.04 -16.55 34.86
N GLU A 96 -0.89 -16.28 33.56
CA GLU A 96 -0.83 -17.32 32.51
C GLU A 96 0.44 -18.16 32.61
N ILE A 97 1.58 -17.52 32.94
CA ILE A 97 2.83 -18.24 33.22
C ILE A 97 2.63 -19.18 34.41
N ALA A 98 2.06 -18.69 35.51
CA ALA A 98 1.80 -19.49 36.71
C ALA A 98 0.78 -20.61 36.46
N ALA A 99 -0.21 -20.36 35.60
CA ALA A 99 -1.21 -21.36 35.21
C ALA A 99 -0.69 -22.38 34.19
N GLY A 100 0.51 -22.16 33.62
CA GLY A 100 1.08 -23.01 32.57
C GLY A 100 0.26 -23.03 31.29
N ARG A 101 -0.58 -22.01 31.05
CA ARG A 101 -1.44 -21.91 29.86
C ARG A 101 -1.79 -20.48 29.51
N ALA A 102 -1.94 -20.24 28.21
CA ALA A 102 -2.41 -19.00 27.62
C ALA A 102 -3.79 -19.27 27.01
N GLU A 103 -4.81 -18.51 27.40
CA GLU A 103 -6.20 -18.76 26.97
C GLU A 103 -6.58 -17.96 25.71
N LEU A 104 -7.38 -18.56 24.83
CA LEU A 104 -7.83 -18.03 23.54
C LEU A 104 -9.34 -18.26 23.38
N SER A 105 -10.02 -17.30 22.76
CA SER A 105 -11.39 -17.49 22.30
C SER A 105 -11.41 -18.43 21.09
N TYR A 106 -12.28 -19.42 21.11
CA TYR A 106 -12.41 -20.43 20.07
C TYR A 106 -13.69 -20.21 19.27
N ALA A 107 -13.56 -19.82 18.00
CA ALA A 107 -14.71 -19.60 17.13
C ALA A 107 -14.92 -20.75 16.16
N ARG A 108 -16.16 -21.25 16.06
CA ARG A 108 -16.56 -22.27 15.09
C ARG A 108 -18.03 -22.05 14.70
N ALA A 109 -18.40 -22.40 13.46
CA ALA A 109 -19.69 -22.03 12.88
C ALA A 109 -20.93 -22.64 13.56
N ASP A 110 -20.78 -23.78 14.24
CA ASP A 110 -21.84 -24.47 14.99
C ASP A 110 -21.87 -24.11 16.48
N LEU A 111 -21.04 -23.16 16.92
CA LEU A 111 -20.99 -22.68 18.29
C LEU A 111 -21.59 -21.28 18.42
N SER A 112 -21.89 -20.88 19.65
CA SER A 112 -22.24 -19.50 19.96
C SER A 112 -21.13 -18.53 19.53
N ALA A 113 -21.55 -17.33 19.12
CA ALA A 113 -20.61 -16.29 18.72
C ALA A 113 -19.61 -15.98 19.85
N VAL A 114 -18.34 -15.85 19.48
CA VAL A 114 -17.28 -15.49 20.42
C VAL A 114 -17.30 -14.00 20.73
N ASN A 115 -16.87 -13.64 21.94
CA ASN A 115 -16.76 -12.25 22.38
C ASN A 115 -15.39 -11.98 23.00
N PRO A 116 -14.31 -11.84 22.20
CA PRO A 116 -12.98 -11.55 22.74
C PRO A 116 -12.98 -10.26 23.59
N PRO A 117 -12.13 -10.15 24.64
CA PRO A 117 -12.12 -9.02 25.58
C PRO A 117 -11.81 -7.65 24.95
N ALA A 118 -11.10 -7.64 23.82
CA ALA A 118 -10.80 -6.46 23.02
C ALA A 118 -11.19 -6.67 21.56
N SER A 119 -11.27 -5.58 20.82
CA SER A 119 -11.64 -5.56 19.39
C SER A 119 -10.45 -5.63 18.45
N VAL A 120 -9.22 -5.75 18.96
CA VAL A 120 -8.00 -5.92 18.17
C VAL A 120 -7.15 -7.02 18.81
N GLY A 121 -6.63 -7.92 17.98
CA GLY A 121 -5.91 -9.09 18.47
C GLY A 121 -5.20 -9.82 17.34
N PHE A 122 -4.98 -11.11 17.54
CA PHE A 122 -4.38 -12.00 16.54
C PHE A 122 -5.08 -13.35 16.46
N VAL A 123 -4.92 -13.99 15.31
CA VAL A 123 -5.30 -15.37 15.05
C VAL A 123 -4.06 -16.24 15.25
N LEU A 124 -4.14 -17.21 16.15
CA LEU A 124 -3.14 -18.26 16.28
C LEU A 124 -3.39 -19.33 15.21
N ALA A 125 -2.34 -19.77 14.52
CA ALA A 125 -2.45 -20.86 13.56
C ALA A 125 -2.92 -22.15 14.24
N ASP A 126 -3.63 -23.02 13.51
CA ASP A 126 -3.91 -24.38 13.98
C ASP A 126 -2.60 -25.16 14.22
N ARG A 127 -2.69 -26.24 15.00
CA ARG A 127 -1.51 -27.02 15.41
C ARG A 127 -0.72 -27.62 14.24
N PRO A 128 -1.33 -28.28 13.25
CA PRO A 128 -0.63 -28.73 12.05
C PRO A 128 0.14 -27.61 11.34
N THR A 129 -0.51 -26.46 11.11
CA THR A 129 0.13 -25.30 10.47
C THR A 129 1.29 -24.77 11.31
N ALA A 130 1.09 -24.63 12.63
CA ALA A 130 2.10 -24.18 13.57
C ALA A 130 3.31 -25.15 13.62
N ALA A 131 3.06 -26.45 13.68
CA ALA A 131 4.10 -27.48 13.66
C ALA A 131 4.89 -27.48 12.34
N GLY A 132 4.20 -27.36 11.20
CA GLY A 132 4.83 -27.26 9.88
C GLY A 132 5.73 -26.02 9.72
N ASN A 133 5.47 -24.97 10.50
CA ASN A 133 6.27 -23.74 10.55
C ASN A 133 7.34 -23.72 11.66
N ASN A 134 7.57 -24.83 12.37
CA ASN A 134 8.44 -24.89 13.55
C ASN A 134 8.03 -23.93 14.70
N GLN A 135 6.73 -23.65 14.81
CA GLN A 135 6.12 -22.79 15.83
C GLN A 135 5.11 -23.58 16.68
N GLY A 136 5.39 -24.87 16.87
CA GLY A 136 4.47 -25.81 17.52
C GLY A 136 4.16 -25.43 18.97
N TYR A 137 2.91 -25.65 19.37
CA TYR A 137 2.41 -25.49 20.73
C TYR A 137 1.58 -26.71 21.16
N GLN A 138 1.28 -26.82 22.44
CA GLN A 138 0.42 -27.87 23.00
C GLN A 138 -0.96 -27.31 23.35
N LEU A 139 -2.01 -28.12 23.15
CA LEU A 139 -3.32 -27.87 23.77
C LEU A 139 -3.26 -28.31 25.23
N VAL A 140 -3.67 -27.43 26.14
CA VAL A 140 -3.68 -27.67 27.59
C VAL A 140 -5.10 -27.89 28.09
N CYS A 141 -6.06 -27.10 27.59
CA CYS A 141 -7.47 -27.24 27.90
C CYS A 141 -8.35 -26.79 26.73
N GLY A 142 -9.59 -27.25 26.73
CA GLY A 142 -10.59 -26.92 25.73
C GLY A 142 -11.71 -27.95 25.82
N SER A 143 -12.95 -27.50 25.71
CA SER A 143 -14.09 -28.41 25.79
C SER A 143 -15.11 -28.12 24.70
N LEU A 144 -15.27 -29.11 23.83
CA LEU A 144 -16.54 -29.38 23.19
C LEU A 144 -17.01 -30.77 23.62
N ALA A 145 -18.32 -31.02 23.61
CA ALA A 145 -18.94 -32.28 24.03
C ALA A 145 -18.43 -33.55 23.31
N GLN A 146 -17.53 -33.37 22.32
CA GLN A 146 -16.98 -34.40 21.43
C GLN A 146 -15.47 -34.62 21.63
N ASP A 147 -14.79 -33.87 22.51
CA ASP A 147 -13.33 -33.99 22.72
C ASP A 147 -12.98 -35.13 23.68
N GLN A 148 -12.49 -36.23 23.12
CA GLN A 148 -11.95 -37.35 23.89
C GLN A 148 -10.50 -37.04 24.31
N GLY A 149 -10.31 -36.37 25.45
CA GLY A 149 -9.00 -36.34 26.15
C GLY A 149 -8.46 -34.98 26.57
N LEU A 150 -9.15 -33.88 26.26
CA LEU A 150 -8.76 -32.54 26.72
C LEU A 150 -9.69 -32.08 27.85
N ALA A 151 -9.12 -31.61 28.97
CA ALA A 151 -9.90 -31.10 30.08
C ALA A 151 -10.54 -29.75 29.73
N PRO A 152 -11.74 -29.42 30.24
CA PRO A 152 -12.34 -28.09 30.05
C PRO A 152 -11.45 -26.99 30.64
N CYS A 153 -11.43 -25.82 30.00
CA CYS A 153 -10.74 -24.66 30.55
C CYS A 153 -11.50 -24.09 31.76
N PRO A 154 -10.81 -23.58 32.79
CA PRO A 154 -11.46 -23.04 33.99
C PRO A 154 -12.40 -21.86 33.74
N GLU A 155 -12.12 -21.01 32.74
CA GLU A 155 -13.03 -19.93 32.34
C GLU A 155 -14.33 -20.43 31.69
N GLY A 156 -14.36 -21.69 31.23
CA GLY A 156 -15.49 -22.29 30.53
C GLY A 156 -15.75 -21.67 29.15
N GLY A 157 -16.93 -21.95 28.60
CA GLY A 157 -17.37 -21.41 27.31
C GLY A 157 -16.55 -21.90 26.11
N ASN A 158 -16.55 -21.11 25.04
CA ASN A 158 -15.79 -21.40 23.82
C ASN A 158 -14.35 -20.92 23.98
N THR A 159 -13.60 -21.58 24.87
CA THR A 159 -12.23 -21.20 25.26
C THR A 159 -11.28 -22.37 25.08
N VAL A 160 -10.06 -22.07 24.63
CA VAL A 160 -8.96 -23.02 24.45
C VAL A 160 -7.71 -22.49 25.14
N GLY A 161 -7.08 -23.32 25.94
CA GLY A 161 -5.80 -23.04 26.56
C GLY A 161 -4.67 -23.72 25.80
N VAL A 162 -3.61 -22.97 25.47
CA VAL A 162 -2.40 -23.48 24.83
C VAL A 162 -1.19 -23.30 25.75
N SER A 163 -0.11 -24.04 25.50
CA SER A 163 1.16 -23.84 26.19
C SER A 163 1.66 -22.39 26.02
N PRO A 164 2.16 -21.73 27.08
CA PRO A 164 2.79 -20.42 26.97
C PRO A 164 3.98 -20.43 25.99
N TRP A 165 4.32 -19.27 25.45
CA TRP A 165 5.47 -19.03 24.59
C TRP A 165 6.45 -18.02 25.22
N ASP A 166 7.67 -17.97 24.70
CA ASP A 166 8.63 -16.94 25.09
C ASP A 166 8.29 -15.60 24.42
N ALA A 167 7.81 -14.64 25.20
CA ALA A 167 7.46 -13.31 24.71
C ALA A 167 8.68 -12.50 24.19
N ASN A 168 9.91 -12.92 24.52
CA ASN A 168 11.14 -12.34 23.99
C ASN A 168 11.52 -12.91 22.62
N SER A 169 10.92 -14.04 22.24
CA SER A 169 11.14 -14.73 20.97
C SER A 169 9.83 -14.83 20.16
N PRO A 170 9.22 -13.70 19.75
CA PRO A 170 7.91 -13.69 19.09
C PRO A 170 7.83 -14.53 17.82
N ALA A 171 8.96 -14.75 17.13
CA ALA A 171 9.01 -15.61 15.95
C ALA A 171 8.67 -17.09 16.25
N SER A 172 8.73 -17.52 17.51
CA SER A 172 8.30 -18.86 17.94
C SER A 172 6.77 -19.00 18.08
N LEU A 173 6.06 -17.88 18.18
CA LEU A 173 4.60 -17.86 18.24
C LEU A 173 4.02 -18.00 16.83
N ALA A 174 3.11 -18.95 16.65
CA ALA A 174 2.44 -19.21 15.38
C ALA A 174 1.36 -18.17 15.04
N VAL A 175 1.72 -16.88 15.01
CA VAL A 175 0.81 -15.80 14.61
C VAL A 175 0.47 -15.95 13.13
N GLN A 176 -0.78 -16.26 12.82
CA GLN A 176 -1.24 -16.42 11.45
C GLN A 176 -1.72 -15.10 10.84
N ALA A 177 -2.41 -14.28 11.65
CA ALA A 177 -2.90 -12.97 11.25
C ALA A 177 -3.08 -12.06 12.47
N ILE A 178 -3.03 -10.75 12.25
CA ILE A 178 -3.53 -9.73 13.19
C ILE A 178 -4.95 -9.39 12.73
N TYR A 179 -5.89 -9.16 13.65
CA TYR A 179 -7.24 -8.76 13.29
C TYR A 179 -7.69 -7.50 14.02
N TYR A 180 -8.61 -6.76 13.40
CA TYR A 180 -9.40 -5.71 14.05
C TYR A 180 -10.88 -5.89 13.72
N ASP A 181 -11.74 -5.85 14.73
CA ASP A 181 -13.19 -5.92 14.59
C ASP A 181 -13.78 -4.51 14.54
N ALA A 182 -13.99 -4.02 13.32
CA ALA A 182 -14.56 -2.70 13.09
C ALA A 182 -15.98 -2.55 13.67
N GLY A 183 -16.76 -3.64 13.73
CA GLY A 183 -18.11 -3.65 14.29
C GLY A 183 -18.14 -3.48 15.81
N ARG A 184 -17.01 -3.75 16.49
CA ARG A 184 -16.83 -3.58 17.94
C ARG A 184 -15.86 -2.45 18.29
N GLY A 185 -15.69 -1.48 17.38
CA GLY A 185 -14.83 -0.30 17.60
C GLY A 185 -13.32 -0.58 17.49
N GLY A 186 -12.92 -1.75 16.97
CA GLY A 186 -11.53 -2.06 16.64
C GLY A 186 -11.04 -1.17 15.50
N GLN A 187 -9.86 -0.60 15.66
CA GLN A 187 -9.31 0.37 14.71
C GLN A 187 -8.12 -0.21 13.95
N LEU A 188 -8.10 0.03 12.63
CA LEU A 188 -6.98 -0.33 11.75
C LEU A 188 -5.64 0.21 12.28
N ALA A 189 -5.63 1.43 12.83
CA ALA A 189 -4.42 2.04 13.39
C ALA A 189 -3.71 1.16 14.43
N GLN A 190 -4.47 0.53 15.34
CA GLN A 190 -3.90 -0.34 16.35
C GLN A 190 -3.40 -1.66 15.73
N ALA A 191 -4.09 -2.19 14.72
CA ALA A 191 -3.64 -3.39 14.00
C ALA A 191 -2.34 -3.13 13.22
N LEU A 192 -2.21 -1.98 12.56
CA LEU A 192 -0.97 -1.55 11.89
C LEU A 192 0.18 -1.39 12.89
N ASN A 193 -0.09 -0.83 14.07
CA ASN A 193 0.89 -0.73 15.15
C ASN A 193 1.38 -2.12 15.61
N TYR A 194 0.46 -3.08 15.77
CA TYR A 194 0.81 -4.48 16.06
C TYR A 194 1.62 -5.12 14.94
N GLN A 195 1.26 -4.89 13.68
CA GLN A 195 1.98 -5.40 12.52
C GLN A 195 3.41 -4.86 12.49
N LYS A 196 3.58 -3.55 12.72
CA LYS A 196 4.89 -2.89 12.81
C LYS A 196 5.74 -3.45 13.94
N GLN A 197 5.19 -3.54 15.15
CA GLN A 197 5.92 -4.08 16.31
C GLN A 197 6.42 -5.50 16.04
N TYR A 198 5.57 -6.35 15.45
CA TYR A 198 5.93 -7.72 15.11
C TYR A 198 7.02 -7.76 14.03
N TYR A 199 6.87 -6.97 12.96
CA TYR A 199 7.87 -6.85 11.90
C TYR A 199 9.22 -6.35 12.44
N ASP A 200 9.24 -5.34 13.31
CA ASP A 200 10.48 -4.84 13.92
C ASP A 200 11.20 -5.91 14.74
N SER A 201 10.44 -6.79 15.40
CA SER A 201 10.98 -7.84 16.27
C SER A 201 11.39 -9.11 15.52
N THR A 202 10.78 -9.40 14.37
CA THR A 202 10.91 -10.68 13.67
C THR A 202 11.40 -10.58 12.24
N ARG A 203 11.33 -9.39 11.64
CA ARG A 203 11.49 -9.11 10.20
C ARG A 203 10.48 -9.84 9.33
N GLN A 204 9.33 -10.19 9.90
CA GLN A 204 8.29 -10.95 9.25
C GLN A 204 6.99 -10.14 9.21
N TRP A 205 6.42 -10.02 8.01
CA TRP A 205 5.08 -9.48 7.86
C TRP A 205 4.03 -10.55 8.21
N VAL A 206 3.02 -10.12 8.94
CA VAL A 206 1.82 -10.88 9.28
C VAL A 206 0.63 -10.10 8.73
N PRO A 207 -0.31 -10.72 8.01
CA PRO A 207 -1.42 -10.00 7.43
C PRO A 207 -2.36 -9.44 8.50
N VAL A 208 -2.85 -8.22 8.26
CA VAL A 208 -3.93 -7.60 9.01
C VAL A 208 -5.26 -7.94 8.34
N LEU A 209 -6.20 -8.48 9.10
CA LEU A 209 -7.53 -8.86 8.65
C LEU A 209 -8.60 -8.01 9.31
N ARG A 210 -9.60 -7.60 8.55
CA ARG A 210 -10.81 -7.00 9.09
C ARG A 210 -11.73 -8.13 9.55
N ALA A 211 -12.06 -8.13 10.84
CA ALA A 211 -12.95 -9.12 11.44
C ALA A 211 -14.38 -8.58 11.58
N PHE A 212 -15.34 -9.49 11.50
CA PHE A 212 -16.72 -9.29 11.94
C PHE A 212 -17.07 -10.46 12.86
N LEU A 213 -16.95 -10.28 14.19
CA LEU A 213 -17.13 -11.36 15.16
C LEU A 213 -18.51 -11.36 15.83
N ALA A 214 -19.18 -10.21 15.84
CA ALA A 214 -20.40 -9.97 16.62
C ALA A 214 -21.72 -10.42 15.96
N ASN A 215 -21.72 -10.84 14.69
CA ASN A 215 -22.96 -11.18 13.99
C ASN A 215 -23.20 -12.69 14.00
N ALA A 216 -23.99 -13.17 14.97
CA ALA A 216 -24.36 -14.59 15.10
C ALA A 216 -25.08 -15.16 13.85
N ALA A 217 -25.68 -14.31 13.00
CA ALA A 217 -26.33 -14.74 11.76
C ALA A 217 -25.36 -14.84 10.56
N ALA A 218 -24.20 -14.17 10.61
CA ALA A 218 -23.19 -14.19 9.55
C ALA A 218 -21.93 -15.00 9.92
N GLY A 219 -21.75 -15.33 11.19
CA GLY A 219 -20.56 -16.01 11.70
C GLY A 219 -19.33 -15.11 11.74
N VAL A 220 -18.17 -15.70 12.04
CA VAL A 220 -16.87 -15.03 11.94
C VAL A 220 -16.51 -14.86 10.46
N ALA A 221 -16.39 -13.61 10.02
CA ALA A 221 -15.85 -13.28 8.71
C ALA A 221 -14.55 -12.50 8.87
N LEU A 222 -13.47 -13.00 8.28
CA LEU A 222 -12.18 -12.32 8.20
C LEU A 222 -11.89 -11.94 6.75
N GLY A 223 -11.85 -10.64 6.47
CA GLY A 223 -11.55 -10.08 5.16
C GLY A 223 -10.14 -9.52 5.08
N PHE A 224 -9.53 -9.63 3.90
CA PHE A 224 -8.24 -9.03 3.59
C PHE A 224 -8.42 -7.86 2.62
N ASP A 225 -7.82 -6.71 2.92
CA ASP A 225 -7.62 -5.60 1.99
C ASP A 225 -6.12 -5.30 1.99
N GLU A 226 -5.50 -5.32 0.82
CA GLU A 226 -4.07 -5.02 0.66
C GLU A 226 -3.72 -3.60 1.11
N ARG A 227 -4.68 -2.67 1.04
CA ARG A 227 -4.48 -1.27 1.47
C ARG A 227 -4.56 -1.10 2.98
N ASP A 228 -5.03 -2.11 3.70
CA ASP A 228 -5.02 -2.15 5.17
C ASP A 228 -3.69 -2.74 5.71
N GLN A 229 -2.70 -2.98 4.84
CA GLN A 229 -1.40 -3.53 5.22
C GLN A 229 -0.32 -2.44 5.25
N LEU A 230 0.54 -2.43 6.27
CA LEU A 230 1.63 -1.48 6.37
C LEU A 230 2.69 -1.68 5.28
N ASP A 231 2.87 -2.88 4.74
CA ASP A 231 3.80 -3.14 3.64
C ASP A 231 3.25 -2.71 2.26
N TRP A 232 1.99 -2.29 2.17
CA TRP A 232 1.38 -1.74 0.95
C TRP A 232 2.17 -0.58 0.34
N GLY A 233 2.83 0.23 1.17
CA GLY A 233 3.65 1.34 0.70
C GLY A 233 4.78 0.92 -0.25
N TYR A 234 5.28 -0.32 -0.16
CA TYR A 234 6.25 -0.84 -1.14
C TYR A 234 5.63 -1.03 -2.52
N ALA A 235 4.38 -1.49 -2.60
CA ALA A 235 3.66 -1.59 -3.88
C ALA A 235 3.38 -0.21 -4.48
N VAL A 236 3.02 0.76 -3.63
CA VAL A 236 2.81 2.16 -4.04
C VAL A 236 4.09 2.75 -4.65
N VAL A 237 5.24 2.58 -4.02
CA VAL A 237 6.53 3.06 -4.57
C VAL A 237 6.85 2.41 -5.92
N ARG A 238 6.68 1.09 -6.06
CA ARG A 238 6.90 0.42 -7.36
C ARG A 238 6.00 1.01 -8.46
N ASN A 239 4.73 1.25 -8.14
CA ASN A 239 3.78 1.82 -9.10
C ASN A 239 4.14 3.27 -9.46
N LEU A 240 4.62 4.06 -8.51
CA LEU A 240 5.10 5.43 -8.75
C LEU A 240 6.33 5.45 -9.68
N GLU A 241 7.32 4.60 -9.40
CA GLU A 241 8.51 4.47 -10.25
C GLU A 241 8.16 3.99 -11.66
N ALA A 242 7.25 3.02 -11.79
CA ALA A 242 6.79 2.53 -13.09
C ALA A 242 6.09 3.65 -13.90
N ARG A 243 5.17 4.40 -13.27
CA ARG A 243 4.49 5.53 -13.94
C ARG A 243 5.43 6.67 -14.27
N TYR A 244 6.42 6.95 -13.42
CA TYR A 244 7.45 7.94 -13.69
C TYR A 244 8.31 7.53 -14.91
N ALA A 245 8.67 6.25 -15.02
CA ALA A 245 9.47 5.73 -16.13
C ALA A 245 8.69 5.66 -17.46
N ASP A 246 7.36 5.59 -17.41
CA ASP A 246 6.50 5.52 -18.59
C ASP A 246 6.43 6.85 -19.35
N THR A 247 6.96 6.88 -20.56
CA THR A 247 7.05 8.08 -21.41
C THR A 247 6.03 8.10 -22.54
N ARG A 248 5.07 7.17 -22.56
CA ARG A 248 4.01 7.12 -23.58
C ARG A 248 3.28 8.46 -23.67
N MET A 249 3.06 8.94 -24.90
CA MET A 249 2.29 10.17 -25.16
C MET A 249 0.79 9.92 -25.25
N THR A 250 0.41 8.66 -25.47
CA THR A 250 -0.98 8.20 -25.56
C THR A 250 -1.14 6.91 -24.78
N CYS A 251 -2.28 6.76 -24.12
CA CYS A 251 -2.68 5.54 -23.43
C CYS A 251 -3.46 4.62 -24.38
N ASP A 252 -3.77 3.41 -23.89
CA ASP A 252 -4.64 2.49 -24.62
C ASP A 252 -6.01 3.17 -24.89
N GLY A 253 -6.52 3.02 -26.11
CA GLY A 253 -7.71 3.75 -26.57
C GLY A 253 -7.43 5.18 -27.06
N GLY A 254 -6.17 5.62 -27.10
CA GLY A 254 -5.76 6.88 -27.75
C GLY A 254 -5.92 8.13 -26.89
N SER A 255 -6.23 7.99 -25.60
CA SER A 255 -6.30 9.10 -24.65
C SER A 255 -4.89 9.66 -24.35
N ALA A 256 -4.80 10.82 -23.71
CA ALA A 256 -3.52 11.49 -23.50
C ALA A 256 -2.66 10.73 -22.47
N GLY A 257 -1.33 10.80 -22.60
CA GLY A 257 -0.40 10.03 -21.75
C GLY A 257 -0.57 10.26 -20.24
N TYR A 258 -1.02 11.44 -19.82
CA TYR A 258 -1.31 11.73 -18.40
C TYR A 258 -2.45 10.89 -17.80
N ASP A 259 -3.22 10.18 -18.63
CA ASP A 259 -4.28 9.30 -18.18
C ASP A 259 -3.77 7.97 -17.62
N CYS A 260 -2.56 7.54 -17.99
CA CYS A 260 -1.97 6.25 -17.59
C CYS A 260 -0.52 6.34 -17.11
N ALA A 261 0.17 7.44 -17.40
CA ALA A 261 1.59 7.61 -17.14
C ALA A 261 1.88 8.91 -16.38
N GLY A 262 3.12 9.03 -15.90
CA GLY A 262 3.59 10.15 -15.08
C GLY A 262 2.99 10.18 -13.67
N VAL A 263 3.55 11.05 -12.85
CA VAL A 263 3.12 11.23 -11.46
C VAL A 263 2.63 12.65 -11.26
N LEU A 264 1.41 12.78 -10.78
CA LEU A 264 0.79 14.05 -10.42
C LEU A 264 0.99 14.30 -8.92
N ILE A 265 1.71 15.36 -8.57
CA ILE A 265 2.19 15.62 -7.22
C ILE A 265 2.01 17.09 -6.84
N ARG A 266 1.50 17.35 -5.64
CA ARG A 266 1.20 18.72 -5.16
C ARG A 266 1.64 18.89 -3.71
N ALA A 267 2.48 19.89 -3.46
CA ALA A 267 2.64 20.44 -2.12
C ALA A 267 1.35 21.15 -1.71
N THR A 268 0.85 20.85 -0.51
CA THR A 268 -0.45 21.35 -0.02
C THR A 268 -0.34 22.17 1.25
N GLY A 269 0.78 22.06 1.97
CA GLY A 269 0.83 22.42 3.38
C GLY A 269 -0.05 21.48 4.23
N PHE A 270 -0.12 21.78 5.52
CA PHE A 270 -0.89 21.02 6.52
C PHE A 270 -1.26 21.95 7.69
N GLY A 271 -2.36 21.66 8.38
CA GLY A 271 -2.80 22.45 9.52
C GLY A 271 -4.14 21.97 10.08
N GLY A 272 -4.52 22.48 11.25
CA GLY A 272 -5.77 22.09 11.91
C GLY A 272 -7.04 22.76 11.35
N THR A 273 -6.89 23.78 10.50
CA THR A 273 -8.00 24.60 9.97
C THR A 273 -8.44 24.19 8.57
N PHE A 274 -7.70 23.31 7.91
CA PHE A 274 -7.99 22.80 6.57
C PHE A 274 -7.52 21.36 6.41
N ARG A 275 -8.04 20.67 5.40
CA ARG A 275 -7.56 19.34 5.01
C ARG A 275 -6.63 19.46 3.82
N SER A 276 -5.46 18.83 3.86
CA SER A 276 -4.47 18.92 2.78
C SER A 276 -4.96 18.39 1.44
N TRP A 277 -5.95 17.49 1.41
CA TRP A 277 -6.57 16.99 0.18
C TRP A 277 -7.73 17.85 -0.33
N ASN A 278 -8.09 18.93 0.37
CA ASN A 278 -9.15 19.83 -0.09
C ASN A 278 -8.58 20.98 -0.94
N PRO A 279 -9.29 21.44 -1.98
CA PRO A 279 -8.93 22.66 -2.68
C PRO A 279 -9.05 23.87 -1.74
N SER A 280 -8.12 24.82 -1.83
CA SER A 280 -8.25 26.09 -1.10
C SER A 280 -9.44 26.91 -1.65
N PRO A 281 -10.02 27.85 -0.88
CA PRO A 281 -11.09 28.73 -1.38
C PRO A 281 -10.71 29.43 -2.69
N ASN A 282 -9.44 29.84 -2.77
CA ASN A 282 -8.83 30.47 -3.94
C ASN A 282 -8.81 29.52 -5.17
N SER A 283 -8.53 28.23 -4.94
CA SER A 283 -8.56 27.21 -6.00
C SER A 283 -9.99 26.90 -6.48
N VAL A 284 -10.97 26.91 -5.55
CA VAL A 284 -12.39 26.75 -5.89
C VAL A 284 -12.87 27.91 -6.75
N LEU A 285 -12.57 29.15 -6.35
CA LEU A 285 -12.99 30.36 -7.07
C LEU A 285 -12.55 30.36 -8.54
N ARG A 286 -11.35 29.85 -8.82
CA ARG A 286 -10.76 29.81 -10.17
C ARG A 286 -10.95 28.49 -10.93
N ASP A 287 -11.64 27.53 -10.31
CA ASP A 287 -11.75 26.15 -10.76
C ASP A 287 -10.39 25.53 -11.12
N GLY A 288 -9.38 25.68 -10.26
CA GLY A 288 -8.05 25.21 -10.59
C GLY A 288 -7.14 24.98 -9.40
N VAL A 289 -6.78 23.71 -9.23
CA VAL A 289 -5.80 23.22 -8.27
C VAL A 289 -4.51 22.90 -9.02
N SER A 290 -3.42 23.53 -8.60
CA SER A 290 -2.11 23.42 -9.23
C SER A 290 -1.34 22.18 -8.79
N PHE A 291 -0.78 21.43 -9.73
CA PHE A 291 0.07 20.27 -9.50
C PHE A 291 1.35 20.38 -10.32
N SER A 292 2.40 19.74 -9.85
CA SER A 292 3.51 19.33 -10.70
C SER A 292 3.20 17.98 -11.34
N TYR A 293 3.68 17.77 -12.56
CA TYR A 293 3.64 16.50 -13.26
C TYR A 293 5.06 16.06 -13.60
N VAL A 294 5.43 14.85 -13.22
CA VAL A 294 6.80 14.34 -13.38
C VAL A 294 6.85 13.07 -14.19
N ARG A 295 7.88 12.96 -15.02
CA ARG A 295 8.14 11.86 -15.94
C ARG A 295 9.63 11.80 -16.25
N SER A 296 10.15 10.61 -16.56
CA SER A 296 11.59 10.36 -16.71
C SER A 296 12.26 11.13 -17.86
N ASP A 297 11.49 11.52 -18.87
CA ASP A 297 11.95 12.31 -20.02
C ASP A 297 11.74 13.82 -19.87
N MET A 298 11.29 14.31 -18.72
CA MET A 298 11.07 15.73 -18.48
C MET A 298 12.10 16.29 -17.51
N SER A 299 12.39 17.59 -17.62
CA SER A 299 13.25 18.25 -16.63
C SER A 299 12.64 18.17 -15.22
N SER A 300 13.51 18.05 -14.21
CA SER A 300 13.11 17.91 -12.80
C SER A 300 12.26 19.09 -12.33
N VAL A 301 11.44 18.85 -11.32
CA VAL A 301 10.63 19.87 -10.63
C VAL A 301 11.14 20.10 -9.22
N VAL A 302 10.85 21.28 -8.65
CA VAL A 302 11.16 21.63 -7.27
C VAL A 302 9.87 21.65 -6.46
N ILE A 303 9.84 20.92 -5.34
CA ILE A 303 8.69 20.86 -4.43
C ILE A 303 9.20 21.09 -3.01
N GLY A 304 8.66 22.11 -2.33
CA GLY A 304 9.19 22.60 -1.06
C GLY A 304 8.48 22.11 0.20
N ASN A 305 7.26 21.58 0.09
CA ASN A 305 6.43 21.19 1.24
C ASN A 305 5.92 19.75 1.12
N ALA A 306 5.44 19.19 2.23
CA ALA A 306 4.66 17.96 2.22
C ALA A 306 3.34 18.14 1.46
N GLY A 307 2.78 17.03 1.00
CA GLY A 307 1.48 17.07 0.34
C GLY A 307 1.02 15.72 -0.19
N VAL A 308 0.33 15.78 -1.32
CA VAL A 308 -0.41 14.64 -1.89
C VAL A 308 0.15 14.22 -3.24
N ILE A 309 0.12 12.91 -3.49
CA ILE A 309 0.32 12.31 -4.80
C ILE A 309 -1.01 11.68 -5.24
N MET A 310 -1.43 11.98 -6.46
CA MET A 310 -2.62 11.39 -7.05
C MET A 310 -2.25 10.20 -7.94
N HIS A 311 -3.18 9.26 -8.08
CA HIS A 311 -3.18 8.34 -9.20
C HIS A 311 -3.38 9.09 -10.53
N GLU A 312 -3.15 8.37 -11.62
CA GLU A 312 -3.31 8.80 -13.00
C GLU A 312 -4.78 9.10 -13.30
N LEU A 313 -5.05 9.92 -14.32
CA LEU A 313 -6.40 10.45 -14.51
C LEU A 313 -7.46 9.38 -14.83
N ASN A 314 -7.08 8.26 -15.47
CA ASN A 314 -8.01 7.17 -15.72
C ASN A 314 -8.19 6.21 -14.53
N TYR A 315 -7.46 6.37 -13.43
CA TYR A 315 -7.60 5.52 -12.25
C TYR A 315 -9.07 5.44 -11.79
N PRO A 316 -9.61 4.24 -11.50
CA PRO A 316 -11.02 4.07 -11.13
C PRO A 316 -11.32 4.60 -9.73
N SER A 317 -11.56 5.91 -9.63
CA SER A 317 -12.06 6.59 -8.43
C SER A 317 -13.52 7.04 -8.61
N ALA A 318 -14.22 7.21 -7.49
CA ALA A 318 -15.60 7.72 -7.50
C ALA A 318 -15.67 9.17 -8.01
N TYR A 319 -14.68 9.99 -7.66
CA TYR A 319 -14.48 11.32 -8.23
C TYR A 319 -13.35 11.31 -9.26
N LYS A 320 -13.65 11.68 -10.51
CA LYS A 320 -12.67 11.77 -11.60
C LYS A 320 -12.03 13.14 -11.65
N LEU A 321 -10.70 13.19 -11.61
CA LEU A 321 -9.95 14.44 -11.79
C LEU A 321 -10.10 14.94 -13.23
N ARG A 322 -10.14 16.26 -13.40
CA ARG A 322 -10.31 16.91 -14.69
C ARG A 322 -9.05 17.72 -15.03
N TRP A 323 -8.22 17.23 -15.96
CA TRP A 323 -7.15 18.04 -16.54
C TRP A 323 -7.79 19.24 -17.26
N ARG A 324 -7.44 20.46 -16.86
CA ARG A 324 -7.94 21.67 -17.52
C ARG A 324 -6.92 22.26 -18.46
N CYS A 325 -5.69 22.42 -18.01
CA CYS A 325 -4.60 22.93 -18.82
C CYS A 325 -3.23 22.65 -18.19
N ALA A 326 -2.17 22.90 -18.95
CA ALA A 326 -0.79 22.79 -18.51
C ALA A 326 0.07 23.99 -18.93
N PHE A 327 1.04 24.31 -18.10
CA PHE A 327 2.11 25.26 -18.36
C PHE A 327 3.46 24.59 -18.12
N PRO A 328 4.44 24.72 -19.04
CA PRO A 328 5.74 24.04 -18.91
C PRO A 328 6.60 24.61 -17.79
N GLN A 329 6.26 25.77 -17.23
CA GLN A 329 6.88 26.38 -16.06
C GLN A 329 5.78 27.04 -15.20
N ASN A 330 6.13 27.47 -13.98
CA ASN A 330 5.25 28.27 -13.13
C ASN A 330 4.64 29.43 -13.92
N ALA A 331 3.32 29.51 -13.91
CA ALA A 331 2.51 30.45 -14.65
C ALA A 331 1.77 31.43 -13.72
N GLY A 332 2.02 31.36 -12.42
CA GLY A 332 1.41 32.21 -11.41
C GLY A 332 -0.11 32.08 -11.40
N THR A 333 -0.64 30.87 -11.56
CA THR A 333 -2.08 30.70 -11.78
C THR A 333 -2.95 31.14 -10.60
N SER A 334 -2.34 31.29 -9.43
CA SER A 334 -2.98 31.86 -8.23
C SER A 334 -3.40 33.33 -8.37
N ALA A 335 -2.89 34.06 -9.35
CA ALA A 335 -3.25 35.46 -9.60
C ALA A 335 -4.26 35.64 -10.75
N ARG A 336 -4.69 34.56 -11.41
CA ARG A 336 -5.56 34.61 -12.60
C ARG A 336 -7.04 34.63 -12.22
N ALA A 337 -7.94 35.11 -13.08
CA ALA A 337 -9.38 35.03 -12.82
C ALA A 337 -9.91 33.59 -13.01
N ASN A 338 -9.33 32.86 -13.97
CA ASN A 338 -9.52 31.43 -14.16
C ASN A 338 -8.13 30.80 -14.31
N SER A 339 -7.83 29.69 -13.64
CA SER A 339 -6.45 29.19 -13.59
C SER A 339 -5.82 28.88 -14.97
N CYS A 340 -6.63 28.68 -16.02
CA CYS A 340 -6.16 28.41 -17.38
C CYS A 340 -6.11 29.62 -18.33
N ASN A 341 -6.68 30.76 -17.95
CA ASN A 341 -6.76 31.94 -18.83
C ASN A 341 -5.56 32.87 -18.62
N VAL A 342 -5.34 33.86 -19.48
CA VAL A 342 -4.32 34.89 -19.23
C VAL A 342 -4.83 36.28 -19.61
N GLY A 343 -4.85 37.20 -18.64
CA GLY A 343 -5.51 38.49 -18.81
C GLY A 343 -6.99 38.32 -19.22
N GLY A 344 -7.38 38.92 -20.34
CA GLY A 344 -8.71 38.76 -20.94
C GLY A 344 -8.82 37.61 -21.96
N GLU A 345 -7.74 36.91 -22.27
CA GLU A 345 -7.74 35.81 -23.22
C GLU A 345 -8.19 34.51 -22.55
N MET A 346 -9.38 34.04 -22.93
CA MET A 346 -10.01 32.83 -22.38
C MET A 346 -9.71 31.57 -23.21
N ARG A 347 -9.16 31.72 -24.42
CA ARG A 347 -8.85 30.59 -25.30
C ARG A 347 -7.56 29.89 -24.87
N LEU A 348 -7.56 28.57 -25.01
CA LEU A 348 -6.37 27.73 -24.84
C LEU A 348 -5.48 27.79 -26.09
N CYS A 349 -4.27 27.27 -25.98
CA CYS A 349 -3.25 27.41 -27.02
C CYS A 349 -3.64 26.82 -28.38
N ASP A 350 -4.35 25.70 -28.41
CA ASP A 350 -4.87 25.08 -29.64
C ASP A 350 -5.84 26.00 -30.39
N ALA A 351 -6.77 26.64 -29.67
CA ALA A 351 -7.71 27.62 -30.22
C ALA A 351 -7.04 28.91 -30.71
N LEU A 352 -5.77 29.13 -30.33
CA LEU A 352 -4.91 30.22 -30.85
C LEU A 352 -4.00 29.76 -32.00
N GLY A 353 -4.15 28.53 -32.48
CA GLY A 353 -3.32 27.95 -33.55
C GLY A 353 -1.92 27.55 -33.10
N ILE A 354 -1.68 27.41 -31.79
CA ILE A 354 -0.40 27.00 -31.22
C ILE A 354 -0.43 25.50 -30.97
N THR A 355 0.16 24.74 -31.89
CA THR A 355 0.17 23.27 -31.89
C THR A 355 1.57 22.68 -31.78
N THR A 356 2.60 23.51 -31.60
CA THR A 356 4.00 23.08 -31.45
C THR A 356 4.71 23.87 -30.36
N ALA A 357 5.76 23.28 -29.77
CA ALA A 357 6.60 23.96 -28.78
C ALA A 357 7.31 25.19 -29.37
N ALA A 358 7.73 25.11 -30.64
CA ALA A 358 8.38 26.21 -31.35
C ALA A 358 7.45 27.43 -31.47
N GLN A 359 6.18 27.23 -31.84
CA GLN A 359 5.19 28.31 -31.89
C GLN A 359 4.96 28.92 -30.51
N TRP A 360 4.83 28.08 -29.47
CA TRP A 360 4.64 28.57 -28.09
C TRP A 360 5.83 29.42 -27.62
N ARG A 361 7.06 28.96 -27.84
CA ARG A 361 8.29 29.69 -27.49
C ARG A 361 8.43 30.99 -28.27
N ALA A 362 8.18 30.97 -29.59
CA ALA A 362 8.27 32.15 -30.44
C ALA A 362 7.26 33.23 -30.01
N ARG A 363 6.05 32.84 -29.62
CA ARG A 363 5.00 33.78 -29.22
C ARG A 363 5.23 34.37 -27.82
N TYR A 364 5.65 33.55 -26.86
CA TYR A 364 5.69 33.95 -25.44
C TYR A 364 7.11 34.16 -24.89
N ASN A 365 8.13 34.03 -25.72
CA ASN A 365 9.54 34.06 -25.30
C ASN A 365 9.82 33.13 -24.10
N SER A 366 9.19 31.95 -24.12
CA SER A 366 9.20 30.96 -23.05
C SER A 366 8.64 31.42 -21.68
N ASN A 367 7.87 32.51 -21.62
CA ASN A 367 7.31 33.03 -20.37
C ASN A 367 5.89 32.50 -20.11
N SER A 368 5.76 31.55 -19.18
CA SER A 368 4.46 30.94 -18.84
C SER A 368 3.48 31.92 -18.17
N ASN A 369 3.95 33.02 -17.55
CA ASN A 369 3.07 34.00 -16.90
C ASN A 369 2.15 34.76 -17.87
N ILE A 370 2.58 34.89 -19.13
CA ILE A 370 1.81 35.57 -20.19
C ILE A 370 1.26 34.61 -21.24
N ALA A 371 1.51 33.31 -21.08
CA ALA A 371 1.14 32.30 -22.06
C ALA A 371 -0.31 31.81 -21.88
N CYS A 372 -0.90 31.37 -22.99
CA CYS A 372 -2.08 30.52 -22.97
C CYS A 372 -1.78 29.18 -22.28
N GLY A 373 -2.81 28.55 -21.71
CA GLY A 373 -2.72 27.18 -21.21
C GLY A 373 -2.77 26.16 -22.35
N LEU A 374 -1.94 25.11 -22.25
CA LEU A 374 -1.98 23.96 -23.16
C LEU A 374 -3.16 23.05 -22.77
N GLY A 375 -4.06 22.76 -23.71
CA GLY A 375 -5.33 22.10 -23.42
C GLY A 375 -5.28 20.61 -23.08
N PRO A 376 -6.40 20.01 -22.64
CA PRO A 376 -6.49 18.61 -22.23
C PRO A 376 -6.67 17.68 -23.43
N SER A 377 -5.69 17.63 -24.31
CA SER A 377 -5.68 16.72 -25.46
C SER A 377 -4.32 16.04 -25.62
N ALA A 378 -4.29 14.87 -26.27
CA ALA A 378 -3.03 14.18 -26.56
C ALA A 378 -2.06 15.06 -27.37
N ALA A 379 -2.59 15.84 -28.32
CA ALA A 379 -1.79 16.77 -29.13
C ALA A 379 -1.16 17.89 -28.28
N GLN A 380 -1.95 18.55 -27.42
CA GLN A 380 -1.43 19.61 -26.54
C GLN A 380 -0.53 19.06 -25.42
N PHE A 381 -0.77 17.82 -24.97
CA PHE A 381 0.15 17.12 -24.07
C PHE A 381 1.52 16.86 -24.71
N ALA A 382 1.56 16.50 -26.00
CA ALA A 382 2.82 16.36 -26.73
C ALA A 382 3.58 17.70 -26.81
N VAL A 383 2.88 18.83 -27.00
CA VAL A 383 3.49 20.18 -26.94
C VAL A 383 4.06 20.45 -25.54
N PHE A 384 3.29 20.15 -24.49
CA PHE A 384 3.75 20.30 -23.10
C PHE A 384 5.02 19.48 -22.82
N ALA A 385 5.01 18.21 -23.20
CA ALA A 385 6.15 17.32 -23.00
C ALA A 385 7.39 17.77 -23.79
N ASP A 386 7.21 18.27 -25.02
CA ASP A 386 8.30 18.82 -25.81
C ASP A 386 8.91 20.08 -25.17
N LEU A 387 8.07 20.98 -24.64
CA LEU A 387 8.53 22.14 -23.88
C LEU A 387 9.29 21.73 -22.62
N ARG A 388 8.82 20.71 -21.88
CA ARG A 388 9.51 20.20 -20.67
C ARG A 388 10.83 19.50 -20.93
N ARG A 389 11.06 19.01 -22.15
CA ARG A 389 12.37 18.50 -22.58
C ARG A 389 13.40 19.59 -22.87
N GLN A 390 12.93 20.83 -23.12
CA GLN A 390 13.77 21.95 -23.56
C GLN A 390 13.94 23.02 -22.47
N LEU A 391 12.98 23.14 -21.54
CA LEU A 391 12.98 24.13 -20.47
C LEU A 391 13.39 23.47 -19.15
N PHE A 392 14.57 23.85 -18.63
CA PHE A 392 15.22 23.14 -17.51
C PHE A 392 15.02 23.81 -16.14
N SER A 393 14.38 24.97 -16.05
CA SER A 393 14.21 25.72 -14.80
C SER A 393 12.79 25.64 -14.24
N GLY A 394 12.71 25.49 -12.92
CA GLY A 394 11.47 25.58 -12.14
C GLY A 394 10.56 24.35 -12.19
N HIS A 395 9.47 24.43 -11.42
CA HIS A 395 8.37 23.46 -11.53
C HIS A 395 7.48 23.80 -12.73
N ASN A 396 6.86 22.77 -13.30
CA ASN A 396 5.73 22.95 -14.22
C ASN A 396 4.44 23.17 -13.44
N GLU A 397 3.40 23.63 -14.13
CA GLU A 397 2.14 23.94 -13.50
C GLU A 397 0.97 23.32 -14.28
N ILE A 398 0.41 22.25 -13.73
CA ILE A 398 -0.76 21.55 -14.26
C ILE A 398 -1.98 21.97 -13.45
N ILE A 399 -3.05 22.34 -14.14
CA ILE A 399 -4.29 22.75 -13.52
C ILE A 399 -5.30 21.61 -13.62
N ILE A 400 -5.62 21.06 -12.45
CA ILE A 400 -6.76 20.14 -12.27
C ILE A 400 -7.96 20.96 -11.81
N GLY A 401 -9.13 20.68 -12.37
CA GLY A 401 -10.38 21.32 -11.94
C GLY A 401 -10.61 21.12 -10.44
N ALA A 402 -11.22 22.12 -9.79
CA ALA A 402 -11.54 22.02 -8.38
C ALA A 402 -12.55 20.87 -8.14
N TRP A 403 -12.47 20.25 -6.98
CA TRP A 403 -13.37 19.19 -6.54
C TRP A 403 -14.13 19.58 -5.27
N PRO A 404 -15.23 18.88 -4.94
CA PRO A 404 -15.96 19.12 -3.70
C PRO A 404 -15.05 19.01 -2.47
N GLN A 405 -15.38 19.77 -1.42
CA GLN A 405 -14.69 19.68 -0.13
C GLN A 405 -15.00 18.34 0.55
N ASN A 406 -14.04 17.82 1.33
CA ASN A 406 -14.25 16.73 2.28
C ASN A 406 -14.73 15.39 1.66
N ILE A 407 -14.17 15.03 0.51
CA ILE A 407 -14.43 13.73 -0.15
C ILE A 407 -13.19 12.83 -0.25
N PRO A 408 -12.35 12.68 0.80
CA PRO A 408 -11.04 12.01 0.70
C PRO A 408 -11.11 10.60 0.09
N GLU A 409 -12.11 9.79 0.45
CA GLU A 409 -12.27 8.43 -0.05
C GLU A 409 -12.80 8.34 -1.49
N GLN A 410 -13.29 9.44 -2.05
CA GLN A 410 -13.72 9.49 -3.46
C GLN A 410 -12.60 9.95 -4.39
N LEU A 411 -11.55 10.59 -3.85
CA LEU A 411 -10.43 11.10 -4.62
C LEU A 411 -9.46 9.98 -4.98
N PRO A 412 -8.78 10.07 -6.13
CA PRO A 412 -7.72 9.14 -6.51
C PRO A 412 -6.41 9.45 -5.77
N LEU A 413 -6.45 9.58 -4.44
CA LEU A 413 -5.23 9.73 -3.62
C LEU A 413 -4.44 8.43 -3.63
N GLN A 414 -3.14 8.50 -3.92
CA GLN A 414 -2.26 7.33 -3.93
C GLN A 414 -1.30 7.29 -2.73
N ALA A 415 -0.78 8.46 -2.33
CA ALA A 415 0.15 8.61 -1.22
C ALA A 415 0.16 10.04 -0.69
N PHE A 416 0.64 10.19 0.53
CA PHE A 416 1.20 11.46 1.00
C PHE A 416 2.71 11.45 0.80
N PHE A 417 3.32 12.63 0.75
CA PHE A 417 4.77 12.70 0.56
C PHE A 417 5.43 13.82 1.32
N TYR A 418 6.75 13.69 1.48
CA TYR A 418 7.63 14.78 1.87
C TYR A 418 8.90 14.81 0.98
N PRO A 419 9.38 16.00 0.59
CA PRO A 419 10.57 16.15 -0.24
C PRO A 419 11.90 16.17 0.55
N GLY A 420 11.85 16.52 1.84
CA GLY A 420 13.00 16.63 2.72
C GLY A 420 12.64 16.32 4.17
N ASP A 421 13.61 15.93 4.98
CA ASP A 421 13.35 15.39 6.32
C ASP A 421 12.70 16.42 7.27
N ALA A 422 12.91 17.72 7.01
CA ALA A 422 12.22 18.82 7.70
C ALA A 422 10.70 18.83 7.44
N GLN A 423 10.23 18.30 6.30
CA GLN A 423 8.82 18.23 5.92
C GLN A 423 8.16 16.90 6.32
N ARG A 424 8.92 15.91 6.80
CA ARG A 424 8.38 14.62 7.25
C ARG A 424 7.29 14.76 8.33
N PRO A 425 7.43 15.61 9.36
CA PRO A 425 6.36 15.81 10.34
C PRO A 425 5.05 16.30 9.70
N GLY A 426 5.14 17.12 8.64
CA GLY A 426 3.99 17.55 7.85
C GLY A 426 3.28 16.39 7.17
N ALA A 427 4.01 15.50 6.50
CA ALA A 427 3.42 14.31 5.89
C ALA A 427 2.78 13.37 6.93
N GLN A 428 3.39 13.23 8.10
CA GLN A 428 2.84 12.48 9.24
C GLN A 428 1.55 13.10 9.77
N PHE A 429 1.49 14.44 9.83
CA PHE A 429 0.28 15.17 10.18
C PHE A 429 -0.85 14.86 9.19
N ILE A 430 -0.56 14.95 7.88
CA ILE A 430 -1.56 14.68 6.83
C ILE A 430 -2.06 13.23 6.91
N GLN A 431 -1.16 12.26 7.09
CA GLN A 431 -1.52 10.85 7.23
C GLN A 431 -2.39 10.60 8.45
N GLN A 432 -2.05 11.19 9.59
CA GLN A 432 -2.84 11.09 10.80
C GLN A 432 -4.23 11.68 10.63
N ASP A 433 -4.31 12.86 10.01
CA ASP A 433 -5.59 13.52 9.74
C ASP A 433 -6.48 12.62 8.85
N TYR A 434 -5.91 12.07 7.78
CA TYR A 434 -6.59 11.14 6.90
C TYR A 434 -7.07 9.89 7.63
N MET A 435 -6.21 9.27 8.45
CA MET A 435 -6.57 8.10 9.28
C MET A 435 -7.69 8.44 10.26
N SER A 436 -7.64 9.60 10.91
CA SER A 436 -8.69 10.04 11.84
C SER A 436 -10.03 10.31 11.15
N THR A 437 -9.98 10.78 9.90
CA THR A 437 -11.16 11.14 9.11
C THR A 437 -11.82 9.93 8.46
N THR A 438 -11.03 8.96 8.00
CA THR A 438 -11.50 7.86 7.12
C THR A 438 -11.38 6.47 7.76
N GLY A 439 -10.54 6.31 8.78
CA GLY A 439 -10.14 5.00 9.28
C GLY A 439 -9.33 4.17 8.28
N ARG A 440 -8.82 4.78 7.21
CA ARG A 440 -8.06 4.12 6.13
C ARG A 440 -6.58 4.47 6.20
N PHE A 441 -5.74 3.51 5.83
CA PHE A 441 -4.31 3.73 5.67
C PHE A 441 -4.00 4.39 4.33
N MET A 442 -3.10 5.38 4.36
CA MET A 442 -2.52 6.04 3.19
C MET A 442 -1.02 6.15 3.41
N PRO A 443 -0.16 5.58 2.56
CA PRO A 443 1.28 5.57 2.81
C PRO A 443 1.90 6.95 2.62
N ILE A 444 2.89 7.24 3.44
CA ILE A 444 3.83 8.35 3.25
C ILE A 444 5.02 7.84 2.44
N VAL A 445 5.36 8.56 1.37
CA VAL A 445 6.50 8.29 0.51
C VAL A 445 7.47 9.47 0.58
N ARG A 446 8.76 9.19 0.73
CA ARG A 446 9.80 10.19 0.57
C ARG A 446 10.12 10.36 -0.90
N VAL A 447 10.12 11.62 -1.36
CA VAL A 447 10.33 11.98 -2.78
C VAL A 447 11.63 12.76 -2.94
N ARG A 448 12.54 12.29 -3.79
CA ARG A 448 13.80 12.98 -4.10
C ARG A 448 14.09 12.92 -5.59
N PHE A 449 13.69 13.96 -6.33
CA PHE A 449 13.92 14.04 -7.78
C PHE A 449 15.40 14.19 -8.19
N SER A 450 16.30 14.46 -7.24
CA SER A 450 17.74 14.42 -7.45
C SER A 450 18.31 12.99 -7.49
N ASN A 451 17.55 12.00 -7.02
CA ASN A 451 17.96 10.60 -7.05
C ASN A 451 17.76 10.01 -8.46
N PRO A 452 18.52 8.97 -8.82
CA PRO A 452 18.31 8.28 -10.08
C PRO A 452 16.94 7.56 -10.11
N PRO A 453 16.36 7.33 -11.31
CA PRO A 453 15.13 6.53 -11.48
C PRO A 453 15.22 5.19 -10.76
N GLY A 454 14.12 4.74 -10.16
CA GLY A 454 14.07 3.57 -9.27
C GLY A 454 14.40 3.87 -7.80
N SER A 455 14.79 5.11 -7.48
CA SER A 455 15.06 5.55 -6.11
C SER A 455 14.58 6.98 -5.80
N ILE A 456 13.70 7.52 -6.66
CA ILE A 456 13.07 8.83 -6.48
C ILE A 456 12.01 8.73 -5.38
N PHE A 457 11.23 7.66 -5.41
CA PHE A 457 10.21 7.34 -4.44
C PHE A 457 10.76 6.27 -3.48
N THR A 458 10.71 6.53 -2.19
CA THR A 458 11.18 5.58 -1.18
C THR A 458 10.18 5.48 -0.05
N TYR A 459 10.01 4.26 0.46
CA TYR A 459 9.05 3.95 1.51
C TYR A 459 9.76 3.38 2.74
N SER A 460 9.41 3.90 3.90
CA SER A 460 9.85 3.38 5.20
C SER A 460 8.65 3.20 6.13
N PRO A 461 8.47 2.00 6.72
CA PRO A 461 7.49 1.78 7.78
C PRO A 461 7.67 2.71 9.00
N ASP A 462 8.88 3.24 9.23
CA ASP A 462 9.15 4.16 10.35
C ASP A 462 8.56 5.55 10.14
N ASP A 463 8.27 5.94 8.89
CA ASP A 463 7.67 7.23 8.61
C ASP A 463 6.14 7.23 8.83
N GLN A 464 5.51 6.06 9.00
CA GLN A 464 4.06 5.86 8.98
C GLN A 464 3.37 6.04 10.34
N THR A 465 4.00 6.81 11.24
CA THR A 465 3.54 6.96 12.63
C THR A 465 2.15 7.57 12.74
N GLY A 466 1.78 8.46 11.80
CA GLY A 466 0.47 9.12 11.78
C GLY A 466 -0.69 8.14 11.61
N ALA A 467 -0.51 7.07 10.82
CA ALA A 467 -1.51 6.03 10.63
C ALA A 467 -1.66 5.10 11.87
N MET A 468 -0.60 4.93 12.65
CA MET A 468 -0.58 3.98 13.77
C MET A 468 -1.00 4.60 15.11
N ARG A 469 -0.96 5.94 15.24
CA ARG A 469 -1.22 6.67 16.49
C ARG A 469 -2.16 7.88 16.29
N PRO A 470 -3.39 7.69 15.79
CA PRO A 470 -4.26 8.80 15.42
C PRO A 470 -4.79 9.63 16.60
N GLY A 471 -4.79 9.09 17.83
CA GLY A 471 -5.32 9.74 19.03
C GLY A 471 -4.39 10.74 19.73
N ALA A 472 -3.15 10.90 19.27
CA ALA A 472 -2.28 11.98 19.75
C ALA A 472 -2.69 13.28 19.05
N LEU A 473 -3.57 14.09 19.66
CA LEU A 473 -3.94 15.42 19.13
C LEU A 473 -2.66 16.16 18.70
N LEU A 474 -2.50 16.36 17.40
CA LEU A 474 -1.30 16.98 16.84
C LEU A 474 -1.21 18.42 17.33
N ALA A 475 -0.21 18.71 18.17
CA ALA A 475 0.39 20.02 18.13
C ALA A 475 0.89 20.22 16.70
N VAL A 476 0.33 21.18 15.97
CA VAL A 476 0.76 21.50 14.60
C VAL A 476 2.27 21.68 14.63
N PRO A 477 3.06 20.87 13.91
CA PRO A 477 4.50 21.08 13.83
C PRO A 477 4.76 22.51 13.33
N THR A 478 5.69 23.24 13.95
CA THR A 478 6.08 24.58 13.51
C THR A 478 6.41 24.58 12.01
N GLY A 479 5.66 25.35 11.20
CA GLY A 479 5.86 25.44 9.74
C GLY A 479 4.66 25.09 8.85
N GLY A 480 3.46 24.87 9.42
CA GLY A 480 2.23 24.67 8.65
C GLY A 480 1.64 25.98 8.12
N ASP A 481 2.23 26.57 7.09
CA ASP A 481 1.63 27.68 6.34
C ASP A 481 0.89 27.14 5.10
N SER A 482 -0.30 27.69 4.84
CA SER A 482 -1.13 27.42 3.67
C SER A 482 -0.75 28.35 2.50
N ASP A 483 -0.53 27.79 1.31
CA ASP A 483 -0.44 28.54 0.04
C ASP A 483 -1.79 28.58 -0.71
#